data_AF-A0A925VJT2-F1
#
_entry.id   AF-A0A925VJT2-F1
#
_cell.length_a   1.000
_cell.length_b   1.000
_cell.length_c   1.000
_cell.angle_alpha   90.00
_cell.angle_beta   90.00
_cell.angle_gamma   90.00
#
_symmetry.space_group_name_H-M   'P 1'
#
loop_
_entity.id
_entity.type
_entity.pdbx_description
1 polymer ?
#
loop_
_entity_poly.entity_id
_entity_poly.type
_entity_poly.pdbx_seq_one_letter_code
_entity_poly.pdbx_strand_id
1 'polypeptide(L)'
;MSADAAQLQRRNRELTILNTLAEALNRESDLRRALHTALTHVADAFALRTGWIWLIDEHSGAPYLAATLHLPPALAAAPARMDGSCYCLDTYQAGDLNGAANVNVITCSRLKGLIDGTEGLRYHASVPLYAHGKQVGVLNVASADWRELSPDDLRLLYTVGDLLGIAIARARLFAASAQLGALEERNRLAREIHDTLAQGLTAITLQLEAADALLEVDQPQRAHPAVRRALDLAR
;
A
#
# COMPACT_ATOMS: atom_id res chain seq x y z
N MET A 1 17.49 -25.58 34.40
CA MET A 1 17.94 -24.84 33.19
C MET A 1 18.74 -23.63 33.63
N SER A 2 19.94 -23.38 33.08
CA SER A 2 20.70 -22.17 33.43
C SER A 2 20.06 -20.91 32.82
N ALA A 3 20.31 -19.75 33.42
CA ALA A 3 19.79 -18.47 32.93
C ALA A 3 20.21 -18.19 31.47
N ASP A 4 21.41 -18.60 31.07
CA ASP A 4 21.95 -18.43 29.71
C ASP A 4 21.16 -19.21 28.66
N ALA A 5 20.72 -20.43 28.97
CA ALA A 5 19.93 -21.24 28.04
C ALA A 5 18.55 -20.62 27.78
N ALA A 6 17.91 -20.08 28.81
CA ALA A 6 16.61 -19.40 28.69
C ALA A 6 16.72 -18.08 27.91
N GLN A 7 17.80 -17.31 28.12
CA GLN A 7 18.07 -16.09 27.37
C GLN A 7 18.35 -16.36 25.89
N LEU A 8 19.13 -17.41 25.60
CA LEU A 8 19.42 -17.82 24.22
C LEU A 8 18.15 -18.28 23.49
N GLN A 9 17.31 -19.09 24.15
CA GLN A 9 16.05 -19.56 23.60
C GLN A 9 15.09 -18.39 23.31
N ARG A 10 15.06 -17.38 24.18
CA ARG A 10 14.27 -16.15 23.96
C ARG A 10 14.75 -15.38 22.73
N ARG A 11 16.05 -15.09 22.62
CA ARG A 11 16.62 -14.40 21.45
C ARG A 11 16.39 -15.17 20.16
N ASN A 12 16.50 -16.50 20.19
CA ASN A 12 16.24 -17.33 19.01
C ASN A 12 14.76 -17.24 18.58
N ARG A 13 13.83 -17.23 19.53
CA ARG A 13 12.40 -17.00 19.25
C ARG A 13 12.16 -15.63 18.62
N GLU A 14 12.74 -14.57 19.18
CA GLU A 14 12.62 -13.20 18.65
C GLU A 14 13.12 -13.11 17.21
N LEU A 15 14.31 -13.66 16.94
CA LEU A 15 14.89 -13.69 15.59
C LEU A 15 14.03 -14.50 14.61
N THR A 16 13.48 -15.62 15.06
CA THR A 16 12.59 -16.43 14.23
C THR A 16 11.35 -15.64 13.81
N ILE A 17 10.71 -14.93 14.74
CA ILE A 17 9.54 -14.08 14.48
C ILE A 17 9.88 -12.99 13.46
N LEU A 18 10.98 -12.27 13.68
CA LEU A 18 11.41 -11.18 12.78
C LEU A 18 11.75 -11.69 11.38
N ASN A 19 12.46 -12.82 11.27
CA ASN A 19 12.82 -13.42 9.98
C ASN A 19 11.58 -13.89 9.21
N THR A 20 10.66 -14.62 9.87
CA THR A 20 9.42 -15.08 9.21
C THR A 20 8.58 -13.91 8.71
N LEU A 21 8.46 -12.83 9.51
CA LEU A 21 7.73 -11.63 9.10
C LEU A 21 8.42 -10.91 7.93
N ALA A 22 9.74 -10.76 7.98
CA ALA A 22 10.51 -10.14 6.90
C ALA A 22 10.35 -10.95 5.59
N GLU A 23 10.42 -12.28 5.64
CA GLU A 23 10.19 -13.13 4.48
C GLU A 23 8.77 -12.99 3.91
N ALA A 24 7.75 -13.01 4.76
CA ALA A 24 6.35 -12.84 4.34
C ALA A 24 6.13 -11.49 3.65
N LEU A 25 6.67 -10.41 4.22
CA LEU A 25 6.57 -9.07 3.66
C LEU A 25 7.36 -8.89 2.35
N ASN A 26 8.43 -9.67 2.14
CA ASN A 26 9.28 -9.60 0.95
C ASN A 26 8.76 -10.39 -0.25
N ARG A 27 7.94 -11.42 -0.02
CA ARG A 27 7.43 -12.28 -1.11
C ARG A 27 6.18 -11.73 -1.79
N GLU A 28 5.38 -10.94 -1.07
CA GLU A 28 4.12 -10.42 -1.60
C GLU A 28 4.29 -9.09 -2.33
N SER A 29 3.76 -9.02 -3.56
CA SER A 29 3.73 -7.79 -4.36
C SER A 29 2.49 -6.93 -4.08
N ASP A 30 1.42 -7.53 -3.54
CA ASP A 30 0.20 -6.84 -3.12
C ASP A 30 0.30 -6.45 -1.64
N LEU A 31 0.25 -5.14 -1.37
CA LEU A 31 0.35 -4.61 -0.01
C LEU A 31 -0.74 -5.13 0.93
N ARG A 32 -1.99 -5.26 0.45
CA ARG A 32 -3.09 -5.74 1.30
C ARG A 32 -2.87 -7.20 1.71
N ARG A 33 -2.43 -8.04 0.77
CA ARG A 33 -2.08 -9.44 1.07
C ARG A 33 -0.90 -9.52 2.03
N ALA A 34 0.17 -8.75 1.78
CA ALA A 34 1.33 -8.70 2.66
C ALA A 34 0.96 -8.32 4.09
N LEU A 35 0.13 -7.29 4.27
CA LEU A 35 -0.33 -6.83 5.58
C LEU A 35 -1.21 -7.86 6.28
N HIS A 36 -2.13 -8.52 5.57
CA HIS A 36 -2.96 -9.56 6.16
C HIS A 36 -2.11 -10.76 6.62
N THR A 37 -1.19 -11.23 5.78
CA THR A 37 -0.27 -12.33 6.13
C THR A 37 0.62 -11.97 7.31
N ALA A 38 1.20 -10.77 7.33
CA ALA A 38 2.00 -10.30 8.45
C ALA A 38 1.18 -10.19 9.74
N LEU A 39 -0.05 -9.67 9.67
CA LEU A 39 -0.95 -9.58 10.81
C LEU A 39 -1.27 -10.96 11.40
N THR A 40 -1.49 -11.97 10.55
CA THR A 40 -1.67 -13.37 10.98
C THR A 40 -0.43 -13.90 11.71
N HIS A 41 0.76 -13.73 11.13
CA HIS A 41 2.00 -14.18 11.76
C HIS A 41 2.29 -13.46 13.09
N VAL A 42 1.99 -12.17 13.19
CA VAL A 42 2.09 -11.44 14.46
C VAL A 42 1.10 -12.01 15.47
N ALA A 43 -0.16 -12.21 15.09
CA ALA A 43 -1.14 -12.76 16.02
C ALA A 43 -0.70 -14.13 16.56
N ASP A 44 -0.25 -15.04 15.68
CA ASP A 44 0.24 -16.36 16.07
C ASP A 44 1.48 -16.28 16.99
N ALA A 45 2.47 -15.46 16.63
CA ALA A 45 3.73 -15.33 17.37
C ALA A 45 3.55 -14.88 18.82
N PHE A 46 2.55 -14.03 19.07
CA PHE A 46 2.24 -13.47 20.38
C PHE A 46 1.06 -14.18 21.08
N ALA A 47 0.50 -15.22 20.45
CA ALA A 47 -0.70 -15.93 20.91
C ALA A 47 -1.88 -14.97 21.15
N LEU A 48 -2.16 -14.15 20.14
CA LEU A 48 -3.25 -13.20 20.06
C LEU A 48 -4.28 -13.70 19.03
N ARG A 49 -5.53 -13.24 19.14
CA ARG A 49 -6.61 -13.74 18.25
C ARG A 49 -7.05 -12.72 17.21
N THR A 50 -6.98 -11.45 17.57
CA THR A 50 -7.54 -10.35 16.79
C THR A 50 -6.47 -9.34 16.47
N GLY A 51 -6.58 -8.70 15.30
CA GLY A 51 -5.79 -7.53 15.00
C GLY A 51 -6.35 -6.72 13.85
N TRP A 52 -5.86 -5.49 13.70
CA TRP A 52 -6.19 -4.62 12.59
C TRP A 52 -5.09 -3.59 12.35
N ILE A 53 -4.92 -3.19 11.10
CA ILE A 53 -3.92 -2.22 10.66
C ILE A 53 -4.63 -1.04 10.04
N TRP A 54 -4.34 0.14 10.57
CA TRP A 54 -4.66 1.42 9.95
C TRP A 54 -3.46 1.93 9.17
N LEU A 55 -3.69 2.42 7.97
CA LEU A 55 -2.69 3.19 7.22
C LEU A 55 -3.18 4.62 7.02
N ILE A 56 -2.24 5.54 6.89
CA ILE A 56 -2.52 6.94 6.56
C ILE A 56 -2.36 7.11 5.06
N ASP A 57 -3.40 7.61 4.39
CA ASP A 57 -3.34 7.97 2.98
C ASP A 57 -2.38 9.16 2.76
N GLU A 58 -1.45 9.05 1.81
CA GLU A 58 -0.39 10.04 1.62
C GLU A 58 -0.90 11.37 1.05
N HIS A 59 -2.08 11.37 0.43
CA HIS A 59 -2.63 12.55 -0.25
C HIS A 59 -3.59 13.34 0.65
N SER A 60 -4.52 12.62 1.30
CA SER A 60 -5.55 13.20 2.16
C SER A 60 -5.14 13.29 3.63
N GLY A 61 -4.15 12.51 4.07
CA GLY A 61 -3.80 12.37 5.48
C GLY A 61 -4.84 11.59 6.30
N ALA A 62 -5.89 11.06 5.65
CA ALA A 62 -6.95 10.34 6.31
C ALA A 62 -6.51 8.90 6.64
N PRO A 63 -6.83 8.39 7.85
CA PRO A 63 -6.62 6.99 8.16
C PRO A 63 -7.65 6.11 7.43
N TYR A 64 -7.22 4.95 6.96
CA TYR A 64 -8.10 3.91 6.41
C TYR A 64 -7.71 2.52 6.93
N LEU A 65 -8.70 1.64 7.03
CA LEU A 65 -8.52 0.28 7.51
C LEU A 65 -7.89 -0.58 6.40
N ALA A 66 -6.62 -0.92 6.55
CA ALA A 66 -5.84 -1.59 5.51
C ALA A 66 -5.88 -3.12 5.62
N ALA A 67 -5.94 -3.66 6.84
CA ALA A 67 -6.03 -5.09 7.08
C ALA A 67 -6.74 -5.38 8.41
N THR A 68 -7.39 -6.54 8.49
CA THR A 68 -8.07 -7.05 9.69
C THR A 68 -7.84 -8.55 9.84
N LEU A 69 -7.83 -9.02 11.08
CA LEU A 69 -7.79 -10.42 11.45
C LEU A 69 -8.77 -10.67 12.60
N HIS A 70 -9.73 -11.58 12.38
CA HIS A 70 -10.73 -12.02 13.35
C HIS A 70 -11.29 -10.89 14.23
N LEU A 71 -11.85 -9.86 13.60
CA LEU A 71 -12.53 -8.80 14.35
C LEU A 71 -13.70 -9.41 15.13
N PRO A 72 -13.86 -9.06 16.42
CA PRO A 72 -15.01 -9.53 17.19
C PRO A 72 -16.31 -9.02 16.55
N PRO A 73 -17.44 -9.75 16.68
CA PRO A 73 -18.71 -9.41 16.02
C PRO A 73 -19.16 -7.97 16.25
N ALA A 74 -18.93 -7.40 17.43
CA ALA A 74 -19.32 -6.01 17.73
C ALA A 74 -18.52 -4.96 16.94
N LEU A 75 -17.34 -5.30 16.41
CA LEU A 75 -16.58 -4.45 15.49
C LEU A 75 -16.85 -4.84 14.03
N ALA A 76 -16.93 -6.14 13.72
CA ALA A 76 -17.15 -6.63 12.37
C ALA A 76 -18.54 -6.27 11.81
N ALA A 77 -19.59 -6.35 12.64
CA ALA A 77 -20.96 -6.05 12.25
C ALA A 77 -21.30 -4.55 12.29
N ALA A 78 -20.38 -3.70 12.77
CA ALA A 78 -20.58 -2.26 12.88
C ALA A 78 -19.44 -1.47 12.20
N PRO A 79 -19.38 -1.42 10.86
CA PRO A 79 -18.30 -0.78 10.12
C PRO A 79 -18.04 0.68 10.51
N ALA A 80 -19.07 1.43 10.89
CA ALA A 80 -18.94 2.81 11.38
C ALA A 80 -18.06 2.94 12.64
N ARG A 81 -17.91 1.86 13.44
CA ARG A 81 -16.96 1.83 14.57
C ARG A 81 -15.52 1.63 14.13
N MET A 82 -15.32 1.09 12.94
CA MET A 82 -14.04 0.90 12.28
C MET A 82 -13.86 1.93 11.16
N ASP A 83 -14.32 3.16 11.41
CA ASP A 83 -14.15 4.32 10.53
C ASP A 83 -13.85 5.58 11.35
N GLY A 84 -13.23 6.58 10.73
CA GLY A 84 -12.88 7.86 11.35
C GLY A 84 -11.80 7.77 12.45
N SER A 85 -11.85 8.70 13.41
CA SER A 85 -10.85 8.83 14.47
C SER A 85 -11.04 7.86 15.63
N CYS A 86 -9.94 7.53 16.29
CA CYS A 86 -9.95 6.73 17.51
C CYS A 86 -8.80 7.14 18.41
N TYR A 87 -8.90 6.87 19.71
CA TYR A 87 -7.84 7.17 20.68
C TYR A 87 -6.43 6.84 20.17
N CYS A 88 -6.23 5.67 19.56
CA CYS A 88 -4.91 5.24 19.09
C CYS A 88 -4.44 6.00 17.85
N LEU A 89 -5.37 6.33 16.94
CA LEU A 89 -5.09 7.17 15.77
C LEU A 89 -4.80 8.61 16.21
N ASP A 90 -5.58 9.14 17.14
CA ASP A 90 -5.43 10.50 17.65
C ASP A 90 -4.11 10.66 18.40
N THR A 91 -3.79 9.71 19.30
CA THR A 91 -2.50 9.68 20.03
C THR A 91 -1.33 9.52 19.06
N TYR A 92 -1.49 8.70 18.02
CA TYR A 92 -0.48 8.53 16.99
C TYR A 92 -0.27 9.81 16.18
N GLN A 93 -1.33 10.41 15.65
CA GLN A 93 -1.27 11.64 14.84
C GLN A 93 -0.74 12.83 15.65
N ALA A 94 -0.99 12.87 16.95
CA ALA A 94 -0.41 13.87 17.86
C ALA A 94 1.11 13.67 18.09
N GLY A 95 1.66 12.48 17.77
CA GLY A 95 3.06 12.14 18.01
C GLY A 95 3.32 11.56 19.41
N ASP A 96 2.28 11.26 20.17
CA ASP A 96 2.39 10.79 21.56
C ASP A 96 2.54 9.26 21.67
N LEU A 97 2.39 8.53 20.56
CA LEU A 97 2.62 7.08 20.49
C LEU A 97 4.09 6.78 20.16
N ASN A 98 4.96 6.88 21.18
CA ASN A 98 6.43 6.73 21.07
C ASN A 98 6.94 5.27 21.09
N GLY A 99 6.05 4.29 20.94
CA GLY A 99 6.37 2.87 21.00
C GLY A 99 5.13 2.00 21.01
N ALA A 100 5.33 0.69 21.08
CA ALA A 100 4.21 -0.24 21.33
C ALA A 100 3.69 -0.07 22.77
N ALA A 101 2.39 0.06 22.94
CA ALA A 101 1.76 0.25 24.25
C ALA A 101 0.46 -0.54 24.40
N ASN A 102 0.20 -1.05 25.61
CA ASN A 102 -1.09 -1.64 25.95
C ASN A 102 -2.15 -0.52 26.08
N VAL A 103 -3.33 -0.75 25.49
CA VAL A 103 -4.50 0.14 25.51
C VAL A 103 -5.68 -0.63 26.10
N ASN A 104 -6.23 -0.12 27.19
CA ASN A 104 -7.39 -0.68 27.88
C ASN A 104 -8.69 -0.32 27.14
N VAL A 105 -9.69 -1.20 27.18
CA VAL A 105 -11.08 -1.00 26.72
C VAL A 105 -11.70 0.34 27.16
N ILE A 106 -11.41 0.81 28.37
CA ILE A 106 -11.92 2.11 28.87
C ILE A 106 -11.39 3.25 28.00
N THR A 107 -10.14 3.15 27.56
CA THR A 107 -9.45 4.14 26.73
C THR A 107 -9.76 3.96 25.25
N CYS A 108 -9.96 2.71 24.81
CA CYS A 108 -10.27 2.42 23.42
C CYS A 108 -11.68 2.91 23.06
N SER A 109 -11.75 4.06 22.39
CA SER A 109 -12.98 4.63 21.82
C SER A 109 -13.86 3.64 21.04
N ARG A 110 -13.28 2.58 20.46
CA ARG A 110 -14.02 1.59 19.65
C ARG A 110 -14.70 0.53 20.49
N LEU A 111 -14.06 0.16 21.60
CA LEU A 111 -14.57 -0.81 22.56
C LEU A 111 -15.42 -0.17 23.66
N LYS A 112 -15.32 1.15 23.82
CA LYS A 112 -16.12 1.93 24.76
C LYS A 112 -17.61 1.67 24.57
N GLY A 113 -18.27 1.28 25.66
CA GLY A 113 -19.71 1.02 25.72
C GLY A 113 -20.16 -0.31 25.12
N LEU A 114 -19.24 -1.18 24.67
CA LEU A 114 -19.58 -2.53 24.23
C LEU A 114 -19.61 -3.50 25.41
N ILE A 115 -20.76 -4.13 25.63
CA ILE A 115 -20.95 -5.17 26.66
C ILE A 115 -20.89 -6.55 25.99
N ASP A 116 -21.63 -6.72 24.88
CA ASP A 116 -21.74 -7.97 24.12
C ASP A 116 -20.95 -7.94 22.80
N GLY A 117 -20.72 -9.12 22.23
CA GLY A 117 -20.07 -9.28 20.92
C GLY A 117 -18.59 -8.88 20.89
N THR A 118 -17.97 -8.64 22.04
CA THR A 118 -16.52 -8.34 22.17
C THR A 118 -15.66 -9.60 22.24
N GLU A 119 -16.26 -10.78 22.39
CA GLU A 119 -15.55 -12.07 22.58
C GLU A 119 -14.48 -12.02 23.70
N GLY A 120 -14.71 -11.22 24.73
CA GLY A 120 -13.78 -11.07 25.85
C GLY A 120 -12.64 -10.07 25.58
N LEU A 121 -12.67 -9.33 24.47
CA LEU A 121 -11.72 -8.27 24.18
C LEU A 121 -11.81 -7.17 25.26
N ARG A 122 -10.71 -6.95 25.96
CA ARG A 122 -10.58 -5.94 27.03
C ARG A 122 -9.32 -5.09 26.90
N TYR A 123 -8.28 -5.61 26.26
CA TYR A 123 -7.04 -4.90 25.99
C TYR A 123 -6.60 -5.15 24.56
N HIS A 124 -5.93 -4.18 23.98
CA HIS A 124 -5.15 -4.37 22.76
C HIS A 124 -3.83 -3.61 22.87
N ALA A 125 -2.78 -4.09 22.23
CA ALA A 125 -1.57 -3.32 22.04
C ALA A 125 -1.68 -2.49 20.76
N SER A 126 -1.24 -1.25 20.82
CA SER A 126 -1.10 -0.36 19.67
C SER A 126 0.37 -0.13 19.38
N VAL A 127 0.76 -0.34 18.13
CA VAL A 127 2.11 -0.24 17.63
C VAL A 127 2.12 0.80 16.51
N PRO A 128 2.85 1.91 16.67
CA PRO A 128 2.97 2.90 15.61
C PRO A 128 3.83 2.33 14.47
N LEU A 129 3.48 2.64 13.23
CA LEU A 129 4.20 2.21 12.04
C LEU A 129 4.85 3.44 11.42
N TYR A 130 6.18 3.48 11.45
CA TYR A 130 6.97 4.55 10.86
C TYR A 130 7.81 4.04 9.70
N ALA A 131 7.97 4.86 8.66
CA ALA A 131 8.91 4.61 7.58
C ALA A 131 9.80 5.83 7.40
N HIS A 132 11.10 5.69 7.65
CA HIS A 132 12.06 6.81 7.59
C HIS A 132 11.59 8.04 8.40
N GLY A 133 11.04 7.82 9.60
CA GLY A 133 10.50 8.88 10.46
C GLY A 133 9.14 9.45 10.02
N LYS A 134 8.58 9.01 8.89
CA LYS A 134 7.22 9.39 8.47
C LYS A 134 6.18 8.46 9.07
N GLN A 135 5.07 9.06 9.49
CA GLN A 135 3.90 8.34 9.97
C GLN A 135 3.22 7.60 8.82
N VAL A 136 3.23 6.25 8.84
CA VAL A 136 2.57 5.44 7.81
C VAL A 136 1.33 4.70 8.31
N GLY A 137 1.23 4.40 9.60
CA GLY A 137 0.03 3.73 10.13
C GLY A 137 0.11 3.31 11.60
N VAL A 138 -0.87 2.53 12.03
CA VAL A 138 -0.95 1.93 13.37
C VAL A 138 -1.39 0.47 13.26
N LEU A 139 -0.59 -0.44 13.81
CA LEU A 139 -0.96 -1.83 14.02
C LEU A 139 -1.61 -1.96 15.40
N ASN A 140 -2.75 -2.65 15.47
CA ASN A 140 -3.38 -3.03 16.72
C ASN A 140 -3.51 -4.54 16.76
N VAL A 141 -3.12 -5.13 17.88
CA VAL A 141 -3.24 -6.57 18.12
C VAL A 141 -3.81 -6.82 19.50
N ALA A 142 -4.63 -7.84 19.63
CA ALA A 142 -5.49 -7.98 20.78
C ALA A 142 -5.77 -9.45 21.10
N SER A 143 -5.92 -9.73 22.39
CA SER A 143 -6.38 -11.02 22.89
C SER A 143 -7.74 -10.86 23.53
N ALA A 144 -8.53 -11.93 23.50
CA ALA A 144 -9.54 -12.09 24.53
C ALA A 144 -8.85 -12.35 25.86
N ASP A 145 -9.47 -11.93 26.96
CA ASP A 145 -9.01 -12.03 28.33
C ASP A 145 -8.15 -10.84 28.81
N TRP A 146 -7.98 -10.73 30.14
CA TRP A 146 -7.30 -9.64 30.86
C TRP A 146 -5.76 -9.67 30.70
N ARG A 147 -5.27 -9.98 29.50
CA ARG A 147 -3.83 -10.15 29.25
C ARG A 147 -3.23 -8.88 28.65
N GLU A 148 -2.37 -8.24 29.44
CA GLU A 148 -1.42 -7.26 28.94
C GLU A 148 -0.23 -7.96 28.28
N LEU A 149 0.31 -7.34 27.22
CA LEU A 149 1.59 -7.76 26.68
C LEU A 149 2.72 -7.29 27.59
N SER A 150 3.72 -8.14 27.78
CA SER A 150 4.87 -7.82 28.61
C SER A 150 5.71 -6.70 27.96
N PRO A 151 6.55 -5.98 28.73
CA PRO A 151 7.47 -5.01 28.14
C PRO A 151 8.38 -5.60 27.06
N ASP A 152 8.73 -6.88 27.16
CA ASP A 152 9.54 -7.58 26.15
C ASP A 152 8.74 -7.81 24.87
N ASP A 153 7.47 -8.23 25.00
CA ASP A 153 6.58 -8.40 23.86
C ASP A 153 6.32 -7.07 23.14
N LEU A 154 6.11 -5.99 23.88
CA LEU A 154 5.93 -4.65 23.33
C LEU A 154 7.18 -4.17 22.59
N ARG A 155 8.38 -4.40 23.15
CA ARG A 155 9.63 -4.07 22.45
C ARG A 155 9.79 -4.86 21.15
N LEU A 156 9.48 -6.15 21.15
CA LEU A 156 9.52 -6.96 19.93
C LEU A 156 8.47 -6.50 18.91
N LEU A 157 7.24 -6.21 19.35
CA LEU A 157 6.19 -5.66 18.49
C LEU A 157 6.57 -4.32 17.88
N TYR A 158 7.28 -3.46 18.61
CA TYR A 158 7.76 -2.20 18.06
C TYR A 158 8.76 -2.43 16.92
N THR A 159 9.70 -3.36 17.08
CA THR A 159 10.60 -3.79 15.99
C THR A 159 9.83 -4.37 14.80
N VAL A 160 8.76 -5.12 15.06
CA VAL A 160 7.85 -5.59 14.00
C VAL A 160 7.17 -4.42 13.29
N GLY A 161 6.78 -3.38 14.03
CA GLY A 161 6.25 -2.14 13.50
C GLY A 161 7.20 -1.45 12.54
N ASP A 162 8.50 -1.43 12.84
CA ASP A 162 9.54 -0.88 11.94
C ASP A 162 9.64 -1.70 10.64
N LEU A 163 9.63 -3.03 10.73
CA LEU A 163 9.64 -3.91 9.54
C LEU A 163 8.41 -3.68 8.65
N LEU A 164 7.23 -3.58 9.27
CA LEU A 164 5.98 -3.28 8.57
C LEU A 164 6.05 -1.90 7.91
N GLY A 165 6.52 -0.88 8.61
CA GLY A 165 6.65 0.47 8.09
C GLY A 165 7.52 0.54 6.84
N ILE A 166 8.70 -0.10 6.86
CA ILE A 166 9.60 -0.21 5.71
C ILE A 166 8.92 -0.94 4.54
N ALA A 167 8.23 -2.05 4.81
CA ALA A 167 7.54 -2.82 3.77
C ALA A 167 6.39 -2.03 3.11
N ILE A 168 5.62 -1.26 3.90
CA ILE A 168 4.56 -0.38 3.41
C ILE A 168 5.14 0.69 2.49
N ALA A 169 6.21 1.37 2.92
CA ALA A 169 6.87 2.39 2.10
C ALA A 169 7.42 1.81 0.79
N ARG A 170 8.04 0.62 0.85
CA ARG A 170 8.50 -0.09 -0.35
C ARG A 170 7.36 -0.39 -1.31
N ALA A 171 6.24 -0.92 -0.81
CA ALA A 171 5.10 -1.26 -1.66
C ALA A 171 4.50 -0.03 -2.34
N ARG A 172 4.39 1.10 -1.62
CA ARG A 172 3.95 2.38 -2.18
C ARG A 172 4.90 2.90 -3.26
N LEU A 173 6.20 2.85 -3.01
CA LEU A 173 7.21 3.25 -3.99
C LEU A 173 7.14 2.38 -5.26
N PHE A 174 6.99 1.08 -5.10
CA PHE A 174 6.83 0.16 -6.22
C PHE A 174 5.58 0.49 -7.05
N ALA A 175 4.43 0.72 -6.40
CA ALA A 175 3.20 1.10 -7.07
C ALA A 175 3.34 2.43 -7.83
N ALA A 176 3.97 3.44 -7.22
CA ALA A 176 4.22 4.74 -7.85
C ALA A 176 5.15 4.61 -9.07
N SER A 177 6.23 3.82 -8.96
CA SER A 177 7.16 3.56 -10.06
C SER A 177 6.47 2.86 -11.23
N ALA A 178 5.59 1.89 -10.97
CA ALA A 178 4.85 1.20 -12.02
C ALA A 178 3.90 2.15 -12.78
N GLN A 179 3.22 3.07 -12.06
CA GLN A 179 2.36 4.08 -12.67
C GLN A 179 3.14 5.07 -13.53
N LEU A 180 4.29 5.54 -13.06
CA LEU A 180 5.17 6.42 -13.82
C LEU A 180 5.67 5.75 -15.11
N GLY A 181 6.16 4.51 -15.02
CA GLY A 181 6.61 3.77 -16.20
C GLY A 181 5.51 3.56 -17.24
N ALA A 182 4.27 3.30 -16.81
CA ALA A 182 3.13 3.19 -17.72
C ALA A 182 2.81 4.52 -18.43
N LEU A 183 2.95 5.66 -17.73
CA LEU A 183 2.76 6.99 -18.33
C LEU A 183 3.87 7.36 -19.31
N GLU A 184 5.13 7.06 -18.97
CA GLU A 184 6.27 7.28 -19.85
C GLU A 184 6.14 6.50 -21.15
N GLU A 185 5.72 5.23 -21.06
CA GLU A 185 5.51 4.40 -22.24
C GLU A 185 4.36 4.92 -23.10
N ARG A 186 3.25 5.33 -22.49
CA ARG A 186 2.15 5.97 -23.22
C ARG A 186 2.59 7.24 -23.96
N ASN A 187 3.42 8.08 -23.32
CA ASN A 187 3.94 9.29 -23.95
C ASN A 187 4.96 8.99 -25.06
N ARG A 188 5.75 7.93 -24.91
CA ARG A 188 6.65 7.44 -25.96
C ARG A 188 5.85 7.02 -27.19
N LEU A 189 4.82 6.18 -27.01
CA LEU A 189 3.94 5.74 -28.09
C LEU A 189 3.21 6.90 -28.75
N ALA A 190 2.71 7.87 -27.97
CA ALA A 190 2.05 9.05 -28.52
C ALA A 190 2.98 9.87 -29.43
N ARG A 191 4.25 10.03 -29.05
CA ARG A 191 5.26 10.70 -29.89
C ARG A 191 5.58 9.91 -31.15
N GLU A 192 5.75 8.60 -31.04
CA GLU A 192 6.04 7.73 -32.19
C GLU A 192 4.89 7.74 -33.21
N ILE A 193 3.63 7.70 -32.73
CA ILE A 193 2.44 7.85 -33.56
C ILE A 193 2.41 9.24 -34.19
N HIS A 194 2.65 10.31 -33.42
CA HIS A 194 2.65 11.67 -33.92
C HIS A 194 3.71 11.88 -35.02
N ASP A 195 4.93 11.38 -34.83
CA ASP A 195 6.00 11.50 -35.82
C ASP A 195 5.67 10.74 -37.10
N THR A 196 5.10 9.53 -36.98
CA THR A 196 4.67 8.73 -38.14
C THR A 196 3.54 9.43 -38.90
N LEU A 197 2.54 9.98 -38.19
CA LEU A 197 1.44 10.74 -38.79
C LEU A 197 1.94 12.03 -39.45
N ALA A 198 2.86 12.76 -38.81
CA ALA A 198 3.43 14.00 -39.36
C ALA A 198 4.25 13.73 -40.64
N GLN A 199 5.03 12.65 -40.66
CA GLN A 199 5.77 12.20 -41.84
C GLN A 199 4.81 11.80 -42.98
N GLY A 200 3.78 11.01 -42.68
CA GLY A 200 2.76 10.61 -43.65
C GLY A 200 2.03 11.82 -44.24
N LEU A 201 1.60 12.75 -43.39
CA LEU A 201 0.92 13.97 -43.83
C LEU A 201 1.84 14.86 -44.68
N THR A 202 3.10 15.01 -44.31
CA THR A 202 4.08 15.75 -45.11
C THR A 202 4.26 15.13 -46.49
N ALA A 203 4.35 13.79 -46.57
CA ALA A 203 4.46 13.09 -47.84
C ALA A 203 3.20 13.27 -48.72
N ILE A 204 2.00 13.23 -48.12
CA ILE A 204 0.73 13.51 -48.81
C ILE A 204 0.73 14.93 -49.37
N THR A 205 1.06 15.93 -48.55
CA THR A 205 1.11 17.35 -48.98
C THR A 205 2.08 17.54 -50.14
N LEU A 206 3.28 16.97 -50.07
CA LEU A 206 4.26 17.06 -51.17
C LEU A 206 3.76 16.43 -52.47
N GLN A 207 3.02 15.31 -52.40
CA GLN A 207 2.43 14.70 -53.60
C GLN A 207 1.31 15.56 -54.18
N LEU A 208 0.51 16.24 -53.35
CA LEU A 208 -0.55 17.14 -53.79
C LEU A 208 0.02 18.43 -54.40
N GLU A 209 1.04 19.04 -53.78
CA GLU A 209 1.74 20.21 -54.32
C GLU A 209 2.39 19.90 -55.68
N ALA A 210 3.00 18.71 -55.82
CA ALA A 210 3.55 18.26 -57.10
C ALA A 210 2.46 18.07 -58.17
N ALA A 211 1.28 17.59 -57.79
CA ALA A 211 0.14 17.46 -58.70
C ALA A 211 -0.36 18.83 -59.16
N ASP A 212 -0.48 19.79 -58.23
CA ASP A 212 -0.96 21.15 -58.49
C ASP A 212 -0.03 21.88 -59.47
N ALA A 213 1.29 21.86 -59.22
CA ALA A 213 2.28 22.44 -60.12
C ALA A 213 2.26 21.84 -61.54
N LEU A 214 1.95 20.55 -61.69
CA LEU A 214 1.82 19.90 -63.00
C LEU A 214 0.53 20.31 -63.74
N LEU A 215 -0.53 20.65 -63.01
CA LEU A 215 -1.77 21.17 -63.59
C LEU A 215 -1.61 22.62 -64.06
N GLU A 216 -0.84 23.45 -63.33
CA GLU A 216 -0.54 24.83 -63.75
C GLU A 216 0.17 24.92 -65.12
N VAL A 217 0.97 23.91 -65.47
CA VAL A 217 1.66 23.81 -66.77
C VAL A 217 0.94 22.93 -67.80
N ASP A 218 -0.36 22.66 -67.61
CA ASP A 218 -1.25 21.88 -68.49
C ASP A 218 -0.73 20.44 -68.78
N GLN A 219 -0.20 19.77 -67.76
CA GLN A 219 0.26 18.36 -67.83
C GLN A 219 -0.59 17.40 -66.97
N PRO A 220 -1.92 17.29 -67.21
CA PRO A 220 -2.84 16.53 -66.35
C PRO A 220 -2.50 15.02 -66.29
N GLN A 221 -1.99 14.44 -67.37
CA GLN A 221 -1.58 13.02 -67.40
C GLN A 221 -0.46 12.71 -66.39
N ARG A 222 0.39 13.69 -66.08
CA ARG A 222 1.49 13.54 -65.12
C ARG A 222 1.07 13.88 -63.69
N ALA A 223 0.02 14.68 -63.50
CA ALA A 223 -0.56 14.99 -62.19
C ALA A 223 -1.30 13.79 -61.58
N HIS A 224 -2.02 13.00 -62.39
CA HIS A 224 -2.78 11.84 -61.91
C HIS A 224 -1.97 10.82 -61.07
N PRO A 225 -0.74 10.41 -61.45
CA PRO A 225 0.11 9.57 -60.61
C PRO A 225 0.44 10.17 -59.24
N ALA A 226 0.64 11.49 -59.15
CA ALA A 226 0.95 12.15 -57.88
C ALA A 226 -0.26 12.15 -56.94
N VAL A 227 -1.47 12.45 -57.46
CA VAL A 227 -2.72 12.32 -56.70
C VAL A 227 -2.95 10.88 -56.23
N ARG A 228 -2.69 9.86 -57.08
CA ARG A 228 -2.80 8.45 -56.66
C ARG A 228 -1.84 8.10 -55.53
N ARG A 229 -0.58 8.53 -55.60
CA ARG A 229 0.40 8.33 -54.52
C ARG A 229 -0.03 9.01 -53.22
N ALA A 230 -0.59 10.22 -53.29
CA ALA A 230 -1.16 10.89 -52.11
C ALA A 230 -2.30 10.08 -51.48
N LEU A 231 -3.21 9.54 -52.30
CA LEU A 231 -4.31 8.69 -51.84
C LEU A 231 -3.83 7.36 -51.25
N ASP A 232 -2.79 6.76 -51.82
CA ASP A 232 -2.21 5.51 -51.30
C ASP A 232 -1.49 5.74 -49.97
N LEU A 233 -0.85 6.91 -49.77
CA LEU A 233 -0.23 7.30 -48.49
C LEU A 233 -1.25 7.64 -47.40
N ALA A 234 -2.50 7.92 -47.76
CA ALA A 234 -3.57 8.28 -46.84
C ALA A 234 -4.43 7.08 -46.37
N ARG A 235 -4.20 5.89 -46.93
CA ARG A 235 -4.90 4.64 -46.57
C ARG A 235 -4.12 3.85 -45.53
#